data_AF-A0A8S2X150-F1
#
_entry.id   AF-A0A8S2X150-F1
#
_cell.length_a   1.000
_cell.length_b   1.000
_cell.length_c   1.000
_cell.angle_alpha   90.00
_cell.angle_beta   90.00
_cell.angle_gamma   90.00
#
_symmetry.space_group_name_H-M   'P 1'
#
loop_
_entity.id
_entity.type
_entity.pdbx_description
1 polymer ?
#
loop_
_entity_poly.entity_id
_entity_poly.type
_entity_poly.pdbx_seq_one_letter_code
_entity_poly.pdbx_strand_id
1 'polypeptide(L)'
;ENLYETIKSVKSATTYRYSEETTLDVDNDPFDYSSSSDEEEGHHDNNSESEEEVDEEESKSEKDKRHLANYSLDFMQEVVDYADEKDKNGKRRRSWKTVRHRYKSVPNQSYVSRFRTYLQQHGTKRQKTNDIDEIVFKKFLQALEQALLLHDVDLQRWVLKAVKEVHLEAFHPSHGWVNNFKVRHHVVSRRITNVVTCHEIENPDEILKTENDYRENFFKSSSHYRPSQIFNTDQVGVERQLYSNRTLTMEGGKKVF
;
A
#
# COMPACT_ATOMS: atom_id res chain seq x y z
N GLU A 1 34.97 -23.08 38.95
CA GLU A 1 35.31 -21.69 38.57
C GLU A 1 34.45 -20.73 39.38
N ASN A 2 35.02 -19.60 39.82
CA ASN A 2 34.40 -18.73 40.82
C ASN A 2 33.39 -17.78 40.15
N LEU A 3 32.09 -18.04 40.35
CA LEU A 3 30.94 -17.31 39.78
C LEU A 3 31.07 -15.78 39.90
N TYR A 4 31.76 -15.33 40.96
CA TYR A 4 32.03 -13.91 41.23
C TYR A 4 32.93 -13.25 40.17
N GLU A 5 33.93 -13.96 39.66
CA GLU A 5 34.84 -13.44 38.64
C GLU A 5 34.15 -13.38 37.27
N THR A 6 33.25 -14.33 36.99
CA THR A 6 32.43 -14.34 35.76
C THR A 6 31.49 -13.14 35.72
N ILE A 7 30.83 -12.80 36.84
CA ILE A 7 29.92 -11.65 36.92
C ILE A 7 30.66 -10.32 36.78
N LYS A 8 31.88 -10.21 37.33
CA LYS A 8 32.73 -9.02 37.13
C LYS A 8 33.15 -8.83 35.67
N SER A 9 33.52 -9.92 34.99
CA SER A 9 33.89 -9.90 33.57
C SER A 9 32.74 -9.46 32.67
N VAL A 10 31.50 -9.89 32.96
CA VAL A 10 30.31 -9.49 32.20
C VAL A 10 30.03 -7.99 32.38
N LYS A 11 30.14 -7.47 33.61
CA LYS A 11 29.95 -6.03 33.88
C LYS A 11 30.92 -5.11 33.14
N SER A 12 32.15 -5.55 32.90
CA SER A 12 33.15 -4.76 32.16
C SER A 12 33.06 -4.91 30.63
N ALA A 13 32.34 -5.93 30.13
CA ALA A 13 32.22 -6.20 28.69
C ALA A 13 31.10 -5.38 28.02
N THR A 14 30.11 -4.89 28.77
CA THR A 14 28.96 -4.18 28.21
C THR A 14 29.22 -2.68 28.12
N THR A 15 30.03 -2.27 27.15
CA THR A 15 30.08 -0.85 26.73
C THR A 15 29.05 -0.65 25.62
N TYR A 16 27.96 0.07 25.93
CA TYR A 16 26.96 0.43 24.94
C TYR A 16 27.53 1.49 24.00
N ARG A 17 27.64 1.15 22.71
CA ARG A 17 27.96 2.10 21.65
C ARG A 17 26.63 2.48 20.99
N TYR A 18 26.17 3.70 21.25
CA TYR A 18 24.98 4.24 20.60
C TYR A 18 25.31 4.55 19.14
N SER A 19 24.64 3.86 18.22
CA SER A 19 24.44 4.35 16.86
C SER A 19 23.11 5.07 16.83
N GLU A 20 23.13 6.37 16.53
CA GLU A 20 21.92 7.12 16.17
C GLU A 20 21.46 6.60 14.80
N GLU A 21 20.68 5.53 14.80
CA GLU A 21 19.88 5.18 13.64
C GLU A 21 18.76 6.22 13.55
N THR A 22 18.87 7.09 12.55
CA THR A 22 17.82 8.01 12.13
C THR A 22 16.58 7.19 11.75
N THR A 23 15.72 6.94 12.72
CA THR A 23 14.31 6.62 12.47
C THR A 23 13.73 7.81 11.71
N LEU A 24 13.06 7.53 10.59
CA LEU A 24 12.49 8.54 9.69
C LEU A 24 11.23 9.20 10.29
N ASP A 25 11.28 9.59 11.56
CA ASP A 25 10.21 10.29 12.24
C ASP A 25 10.77 11.47 13.04
N VAL A 26 10.05 12.59 12.89
CA VAL A 26 10.17 13.89 13.56
C VAL A 26 11.04 14.93 12.86
N ASP A 27 10.60 15.35 11.68
CA ASP A 27 10.55 16.79 11.40
C ASP A 27 9.12 17.28 11.67
N ASN A 28 9.01 18.22 12.62
CA ASN A 28 7.77 18.90 13.00
C ASN A 28 7.07 19.50 11.77
N ASP A 29 6.01 18.85 11.29
CA ASP A 29 5.02 19.49 10.43
C ASP A 29 3.92 20.07 11.35
N PRO A 30 3.66 21.39 11.35
CA PRO A 30 2.73 22.04 12.25
C PRO A 30 1.30 21.86 11.72
N PHE A 31 0.76 20.65 11.79
CA PHE A 31 -0.68 20.42 11.65
C PHE A 31 -1.17 19.61 12.84
N ASP A 32 -1.63 20.37 13.83
CA ASP A 32 -2.43 19.91 14.96
C ASP A 32 -3.66 19.16 14.44
N TYR A 33 -3.68 17.85 14.64
CA TYR A 33 -4.89 17.06 14.60
C TYR A 33 -5.01 16.28 15.90
N SER A 34 -5.37 17.01 16.96
CA SER A 34 -6.13 16.41 18.06
C SER A 34 -7.38 15.71 17.50
N SER A 35 -7.39 14.38 17.54
CA SER A 35 -8.65 13.63 17.48
C SER A 35 -8.54 12.39 18.36
N SER A 36 -9.23 12.48 19.50
CA SER A 36 -9.58 11.38 20.38
C SER A 36 -10.52 10.45 19.62
N SER A 37 -10.01 9.31 19.13
CA SER A 37 -10.85 8.22 18.62
C SER A 37 -11.28 7.32 19.78
N ASP A 38 -12.31 7.77 20.50
CA ASP A 38 -13.28 6.85 21.11
C ASP A 38 -14.28 6.47 20.01
N GLU A 39 -14.14 5.28 19.43
CA GLU A 39 -15.13 4.71 18.52
C GLU A 39 -16.05 3.78 19.30
N GLU A 40 -17.18 4.34 19.79
CA GLU A 40 -18.37 3.55 20.12
C GLU A 40 -19.02 3.04 18.83
N GLU A 41 -19.16 1.72 18.73
CA GLU A 41 -19.95 1.09 17.67
C GLU A 41 -21.44 1.36 17.87
N GLY A 42 -21.96 2.32 17.09
CA GLY A 42 -23.39 2.57 16.92
C GLY A 42 -23.88 2.04 15.58
N HIS A 43 -24.55 0.89 15.59
CA HIS A 43 -25.40 0.43 14.50
C HIS A 43 -26.56 1.43 14.32
N HIS A 44 -26.61 2.13 13.18
CA HIS A 44 -27.81 2.89 12.80
C HIS A 44 -28.20 2.54 11.36
N ASP A 45 -29.18 1.65 11.25
CA ASP A 45 -30.05 1.58 10.08
C ASP A 45 -30.78 2.92 9.94
N ASN A 46 -30.74 3.50 8.75
CA ASN A 46 -31.70 4.50 8.31
C ASN A 46 -31.97 4.29 6.82
N ASN A 47 -33.01 3.49 6.56
CA ASN A 47 -33.78 3.56 5.32
C ASN A 47 -34.46 4.93 5.26
N SER A 48 -33.98 5.81 4.38
CA SER A 48 -34.68 7.04 4.01
C SER A 48 -34.74 7.07 2.49
N GLU A 49 -35.90 6.67 1.95
CA GLU A 49 -36.30 6.94 0.58
C GLU A 49 -36.35 8.47 0.38
N SER A 50 -35.31 9.01 -0.24
CA SER A 50 -35.34 10.30 -0.91
C SER A 50 -35.26 10.03 -2.41
N GLU A 51 -36.37 10.23 -3.10
CA GLU A 51 -36.41 10.32 -4.55
C GLU A 51 -35.58 11.53 -4.99
N GLU A 52 -34.29 11.30 -5.25
CA GLU A 52 -33.42 12.29 -5.88
C GLU A 52 -33.70 12.30 -7.38
N GLU A 53 -34.25 13.43 -7.88
CA GLU A 53 -34.25 13.75 -9.30
C GLU A 53 -32.78 13.84 -9.77
N VAL A 54 -32.27 12.75 -10.33
CA VAL A 54 -30.93 12.67 -10.92
C VAL A 54 -30.90 13.55 -12.16
N ASP A 55 -30.18 14.65 -12.06
CA ASP A 55 -29.92 15.61 -13.13
C ASP A 55 -29.40 14.89 -14.40
N GLU A 56 -30.21 14.83 -15.46
CA GLU A 56 -29.96 14.02 -16.66
C GLU A 56 -28.62 14.38 -17.35
N GLU A 57 -28.14 15.62 -17.19
CA GLU A 57 -26.88 16.10 -17.77
C GLU A 57 -25.64 15.47 -17.13
N GLU A 58 -25.64 15.23 -15.82
CA GLU A 58 -24.51 14.62 -15.12
C GLU A 58 -24.32 13.17 -15.57
N SER A 59 -25.44 12.46 -15.79
CA SER A 59 -25.50 11.08 -16.26
C SER A 59 -24.89 10.88 -17.66
N LYS A 60 -25.04 11.85 -18.57
CA LYS A 60 -24.53 11.78 -19.94
C LYS A 60 -23.01 11.99 -19.97
N SER A 61 -22.52 12.90 -19.14
CA SER A 61 -21.08 13.20 -19.03
C SER A 61 -20.29 12.01 -18.49
N GLU A 62 -20.86 11.26 -17.54
CA GLU A 62 -20.24 10.04 -17.00
C GLU A 62 -20.22 8.90 -18.01
N LYS A 63 -21.34 8.67 -18.71
CA LYS A 63 -21.42 7.62 -19.74
C LYS A 63 -20.41 7.86 -20.86
N ASP A 64 -20.24 9.10 -21.30
CA ASP A 64 -19.22 9.48 -22.29
C ASP A 64 -17.80 9.23 -21.77
N LYS A 65 -17.49 9.58 -20.51
CA LYS A 65 -16.17 9.32 -19.90
C LYS A 65 -15.87 7.82 -19.81
N ARG A 66 -16.85 7.00 -19.43
CA ARG A 66 -16.73 5.53 -19.38
C ARG A 66 -16.47 4.94 -20.76
N HIS A 67 -17.14 5.46 -21.79
CA HIS A 67 -16.94 5.01 -23.18
C HIS A 67 -15.54 5.39 -23.72
N LEU A 68 -15.03 6.57 -23.38
CA LEU A 68 -13.67 7.03 -23.73
C LEU A 68 -12.56 6.15 -23.14
N ALA A 69 -12.77 5.63 -21.93
CA ALA A 69 -11.78 4.82 -21.24
C ALA A 69 -11.66 3.39 -21.79
N ASN A 70 -12.51 2.99 -22.74
CA ASN A 70 -12.52 1.64 -23.31
C ASN A 70 -11.67 1.50 -24.59
N TYR A 71 -11.12 2.60 -25.11
CA TYR A 71 -10.25 2.53 -26.29
C TYR A 71 -8.80 2.31 -25.88
N SER A 72 -8.07 1.49 -26.65
CA SER A 72 -6.62 1.36 -26.50
C SER A 72 -5.90 2.60 -27.02
N LEU A 73 -4.70 2.88 -26.50
CA LEU A 73 -3.89 4.00 -26.97
C LEU A 73 -3.55 3.87 -28.46
N ASP A 74 -3.28 2.65 -28.94
CA ASP A 74 -3.03 2.38 -30.36
C ASP A 74 -4.23 2.72 -31.24
N PHE A 75 -5.44 2.40 -30.77
CA PHE A 75 -6.67 2.77 -31.48
C PHE A 75 -6.87 4.29 -31.51
N MET A 76 -6.63 4.96 -30.37
CA MET A 76 -6.69 6.42 -30.30
C MET A 76 -5.71 7.07 -31.29
N GLN A 77 -4.50 6.52 -31.38
CA GLN A 77 -3.46 6.96 -32.32
C GLN A 77 -3.91 6.79 -33.77
N GLU A 78 -4.41 5.61 -34.15
CA GLU A 78 -4.90 5.35 -35.51
C GLU A 78 -6.01 6.33 -35.93
N VAL A 79 -6.96 6.59 -35.02
CA VAL A 79 -8.07 7.52 -35.27
C VAL A 79 -7.56 8.95 -35.46
N VAL A 80 -6.61 9.39 -34.63
CA VAL A 80 -6.03 10.73 -34.71
C VAL A 80 -5.22 10.89 -36.00
N ASP A 81 -4.38 9.92 -36.34
CA ASP A 81 -3.55 9.95 -37.56
C ASP A 81 -4.43 9.99 -38.82
N TYR A 82 -5.49 9.20 -38.86
CA TYR A 82 -6.44 9.21 -39.96
C TYR A 82 -7.23 10.52 -40.05
N ALA A 83 -7.57 11.14 -38.91
CA ALA A 83 -8.31 12.40 -38.87
C ALA A 83 -7.44 13.61 -39.22
N ASP A 84 -6.15 13.58 -38.87
CA ASP A 84 -5.19 14.65 -39.11
C ASP A 84 -4.40 14.47 -40.42
N GLU A 85 -4.67 13.41 -41.19
CA GLU A 85 -4.14 13.20 -42.53
C GLU A 85 -4.35 14.47 -43.39
N LYS A 86 -3.25 15.01 -43.91
CA LYS A 86 -3.24 16.24 -44.73
C LYS A 86 -3.24 15.90 -46.21
N ASP A 87 -3.93 16.72 -47.00
CA ASP A 87 -3.87 16.66 -48.45
C ASP A 87 -2.58 17.34 -48.96
N LYS A 88 -2.32 17.24 -50.27
CA LYS A 88 -1.18 17.90 -50.97
C LYS A 88 -1.08 19.40 -50.66
N ASN A 89 -2.20 20.03 -50.32
CA ASN A 89 -2.30 21.45 -50.01
C ASN A 89 -2.21 21.77 -48.50
N GLY A 90 -1.83 20.81 -47.66
CA GLY A 90 -1.66 20.98 -46.21
C GLY A 90 -2.95 21.13 -45.39
N LYS A 91 -4.12 21.15 -46.05
CA LYS A 91 -5.44 21.15 -45.40
C LYS A 91 -5.81 19.75 -44.92
N ARG A 92 -6.70 19.67 -43.92
CA ARG A 92 -7.30 18.40 -43.50
C ARG A 92 -7.94 17.72 -44.70
N ARG A 93 -7.48 16.50 -45.01
CA ARG A 93 -7.95 15.73 -46.15
C ARG A 93 -9.38 15.23 -45.96
N ARG A 94 -9.78 14.94 -44.71
CA ARG A 94 -11.04 14.25 -44.40
C ARG A 94 -11.99 15.12 -43.59
N SER A 95 -13.28 15.03 -43.96
CA SER A 95 -14.37 15.60 -43.15
C SER A 95 -14.68 14.70 -41.96
N TRP A 96 -15.28 15.24 -40.89
CA TRP A 96 -15.75 14.44 -39.76
C TRP A 96 -16.72 13.33 -40.18
N LYS A 97 -17.59 13.58 -41.17
CA LYS A 97 -18.52 12.58 -41.70
C LYS A 97 -17.78 11.36 -42.25
N THR A 98 -16.64 11.57 -42.91
CA THR A 98 -15.76 10.51 -43.43
C THR A 98 -15.05 9.76 -42.31
N VAL A 99 -14.60 10.45 -41.26
CA VAL A 99 -13.98 9.84 -40.07
C VAL A 99 -14.97 8.96 -39.32
N ARG A 100 -16.17 9.48 -39.04
CA ARG A 100 -17.26 8.75 -38.37
C ARG A 100 -17.72 7.52 -39.14
N HIS A 101 -17.72 7.57 -40.48
CA HIS A 101 -18.11 6.41 -41.29
C HIS A 101 -17.14 5.23 -41.13
N ARG A 102 -15.83 5.51 -41.01
CA ARG A 102 -14.81 4.48 -40.78
C ARG A 102 -14.80 4.02 -39.32
N TYR A 103 -14.78 4.96 -38.39
CA TYR A 103 -14.72 4.69 -36.95
C TYR A 103 -16.08 4.90 -36.30
N LYS A 104 -17.02 3.99 -36.58
CA LYS A 104 -18.40 4.05 -36.06
C LYS A 104 -18.47 4.03 -34.53
N SER A 105 -17.46 3.44 -33.89
CA SER A 105 -17.32 3.41 -32.44
C SER A 105 -17.12 4.81 -31.86
N VAL A 106 -16.50 5.75 -32.59
CA VAL A 106 -16.25 7.11 -32.10
C VAL A 106 -17.47 7.99 -32.37
N PRO A 107 -18.25 8.40 -31.35
CA PRO A 107 -19.56 9.01 -31.57
C PRO A 107 -19.47 10.42 -32.16
N ASN A 108 -18.57 11.24 -31.58
CA ASN A 108 -18.53 12.69 -31.75
C ASN A 108 -17.11 13.18 -32.08
N GLN A 109 -17.02 14.30 -32.80
CA GLN A 109 -15.72 14.90 -33.18
C GLN A 109 -14.88 15.31 -31.96
N SER A 110 -15.54 15.66 -30.84
CA SER A 110 -14.87 16.01 -29.58
C SER A 110 -14.00 14.88 -29.03
N TYR A 111 -14.30 13.62 -29.34
CA TYR A 111 -13.49 12.47 -28.93
C TYR A 111 -12.11 12.51 -29.59
N VAL A 112 -12.00 12.94 -30.85
CA VAL A 112 -10.69 13.07 -31.52
C VAL A 112 -9.84 14.11 -30.81
N SER A 113 -10.43 15.22 -30.36
CA SER A 113 -9.72 16.21 -29.54
C SER A 113 -9.28 15.63 -28.19
N ARG A 114 -10.12 14.84 -27.52
CA ARG A 114 -9.76 14.15 -26.27
C ARG A 114 -8.66 13.11 -26.47
N PHE A 115 -8.70 12.35 -27.56
CA PHE A 115 -7.65 11.38 -27.93
C PHE A 115 -6.30 12.06 -28.10
N ARG A 116 -6.24 13.22 -28.77
CA ARG A 116 -5.00 14.00 -28.85
C ARG A 116 -4.45 14.35 -27.46
N THR A 117 -5.31 14.79 -26.54
CA THR A 117 -4.90 15.08 -25.16
C THR A 117 -4.40 13.84 -24.44
N TYR A 118 -5.07 12.68 -24.57
CA TYR A 118 -4.62 11.44 -23.92
C TYR A 118 -3.30 10.92 -24.48
N LEU A 119 -3.09 11.03 -25.79
CA LEU A 119 -1.81 10.67 -26.41
C LEU A 119 -0.67 11.58 -25.95
N GLN A 120 -0.92 12.89 -25.85
CA GLN A 120 0.04 13.84 -25.27
C GLN A 120 0.33 13.56 -23.79
N GLN A 121 -0.67 13.10 -23.04
CA GLN A 121 -0.54 12.76 -21.63
C GLN A 121 -0.03 11.32 -21.38
N HIS A 122 0.30 10.58 -22.45
CA HIS A 122 0.72 9.17 -22.44
C HIS A 122 -0.25 8.23 -21.72
N GLY A 123 -1.56 8.52 -21.74
CA GLY A 123 -2.53 7.68 -21.05
C GLY A 123 -3.82 8.41 -20.70
N THR A 124 -4.86 7.62 -20.46
CA THR A 124 -6.10 8.13 -19.86
C THR A 124 -5.93 8.31 -18.35
N LYS A 125 -6.73 9.21 -17.76
CA LYS A 125 -6.78 9.36 -16.29
C LYS A 125 -7.05 8.03 -15.57
N ARG A 126 -7.95 7.20 -16.12
CA ARG A 126 -8.32 5.90 -15.54
C ARG A 126 -7.14 4.92 -15.55
N GLN A 127 -6.41 4.83 -16.66
CA GLN A 127 -5.20 4.01 -16.74
C GLN A 127 -4.19 4.45 -15.69
N LYS A 128 -3.89 5.75 -15.65
CA LYS A 128 -2.96 6.32 -14.66
C LYS A 128 -3.37 6.05 -13.21
N THR A 129 -4.67 6.13 -12.89
CA THR A 129 -5.14 5.79 -11.53
C THR A 129 -5.00 4.31 -11.22
N ASN A 130 -5.17 3.43 -12.21
CA ASN A 130 -4.93 2.00 -12.04
C ASN A 130 -3.44 1.70 -11.89
N ASP A 131 -2.58 2.38 -12.66
CA ASP A 131 -1.12 2.22 -12.54
C ASP A 131 -0.65 2.60 -11.12
N ILE A 132 -1.19 3.70 -10.56
CA ILE A 132 -0.94 4.10 -9.17
C ILE A 132 -1.41 3.03 -8.19
N ASP A 133 -2.62 2.50 -8.39
CA ASP A 133 -3.21 1.45 -7.55
C ASP A 133 -2.33 0.19 -7.52
N GLU A 134 -1.87 -0.26 -8.69
CA GLU A 134 -0.97 -1.42 -8.84
C GLU A 134 0.41 -1.19 -8.20
N ILE A 135 1.00 0.00 -8.40
CA ILE A 135 2.30 0.35 -7.80
C ILE A 135 2.21 0.33 -6.27
N VAL A 136 1.15 0.92 -5.71
CA VAL A 136 0.94 0.98 -4.26
C VAL A 136 0.68 -0.42 -3.71
N PHE A 137 -0.13 -1.23 -4.37
CA PHE A 137 -0.38 -2.61 -3.94
C PHE A 137 0.88 -3.47 -3.97
N LYS A 138 1.74 -3.31 -4.99
CA LYS A 138 3.03 -3.99 -5.02
C LYS A 138 3.94 -3.59 -3.85
N LYS A 139 4.01 -2.30 -3.53
CA LYS A 139 4.78 -1.81 -2.36
C LYS A 139 4.21 -2.32 -1.05
N PHE A 140 2.89 -2.39 -0.94
CA PHE A 140 2.20 -2.98 0.21
C PHE A 140 2.60 -4.44 0.42
N LEU A 141 2.56 -5.27 -0.62
CA LEU A 141 2.97 -6.68 -0.53
C LEU A 141 4.45 -6.83 -0.14
N GLN A 142 5.33 -6.00 -0.68
CA GLN A 142 6.75 -6.00 -0.30
C GLN A 142 6.97 -5.64 1.16
N ALA A 143 6.22 -4.66 1.68
CA ALA A 143 6.30 -4.29 3.08
C ALA A 143 5.77 -5.39 4.01
N LEU A 144 4.74 -6.13 3.60
CA LEU A 144 4.28 -7.32 4.32
C LEU A 144 5.31 -8.44 4.35
N GLU A 145 6.02 -8.66 3.24
CA GLU A 145 7.12 -9.64 3.18
C GLU A 145 8.25 -9.28 4.14
N GLN A 146 8.47 -7.99 4.36
CA GLN A 146 9.46 -7.44 5.30
C GLN A 146 8.93 -7.31 6.74
N ALA A 147 7.70 -7.75 7.02
CA ALA A 147 7.03 -7.61 8.32
C ALA A 147 7.04 -6.18 8.87
N LEU A 148 6.86 -5.18 8.00
CA LEU A 148 6.77 -3.78 8.41
C LEU A 148 5.37 -3.46 8.94
N LEU A 149 5.31 -2.58 9.94
CA LEU A 149 4.06 -2.01 10.40
C LEU A 149 3.53 -1.02 9.37
N LEU A 150 2.25 -1.18 9.02
CA LEU A 150 1.61 -0.40 7.96
C LEU A 150 0.36 0.29 8.46
N HIS A 151 0.27 1.57 8.12
CA HIS A 151 -0.88 2.42 8.39
C HIS A 151 -1.40 3.08 7.12
N ASP A 152 -2.60 3.65 7.21
CA ASP A 152 -3.23 4.38 6.11
C ASP A 152 -2.32 5.53 5.59
N VAL A 153 -1.56 6.16 6.50
CA VAL A 153 -0.57 7.22 6.16
C VAL A 153 0.53 6.69 5.23
N ASP A 154 0.97 5.45 5.40
CA ASP A 154 2.00 4.85 4.54
C ASP A 154 1.48 4.62 3.12
N LEU A 155 0.23 4.16 3.00
CA LEU A 155 -0.45 4.06 1.72
C LEU A 155 -0.54 5.44 1.04
N GLN A 156 -0.93 6.48 1.77
CA GLN A 156 -0.98 7.85 1.23
C GLN A 156 0.40 8.34 0.77
N ARG A 157 1.45 8.10 1.55
CA ARG A 157 2.84 8.43 1.19
C ARG A 157 3.28 7.71 -0.09
N TRP A 158 2.93 6.43 -0.25
CA TRP A 158 3.26 5.69 -1.47
C TRP A 158 2.49 6.18 -2.69
N VAL A 159 1.22 6.56 -2.53
CA VAL A 159 0.44 7.19 -3.60
C VAL A 159 1.10 8.49 -4.05
N LEU A 160 1.51 9.36 -3.12
CA LEU A 160 2.18 10.62 -3.49
C LEU A 160 3.46 10.40 -4.30
N LYS A 161 4.20 9.33 -4.01
CA LYS A 161 5.36 8.92 -4.82
C LYS A 161 4.93 8.43 -6.20
N ALA A 162 3.95 7.53 -6.27
CA ALA A 162 3.44 6.98 -7.54
C ALA A 162 2.81 8.05 -8.46
N VAL A 163 2.15 9.06 -7.90
CA VAL A 163 1.59 10.20 -8.64
C VAL A 163 2.67 10.97 -9.41
N LYS A 164 3.84 11.15 -8.78
CA LYS A 164 4.98 11.80 -9.43
C LYS A 164 5.54 10.94 -10.55
N GLU A 165 5.62 9.62 -10.35
CA GLU A 165 6.08 8.65 -11.35
C GLU A 165 5.14 8.61 -12.59
N VAL A 166 3.81 8.67 -12.38
CA VAL A 166 2.79 8.54 -13.44
C VAL A 166 2.36 9.90 -14.06
N HIS A 167 2.87 11.00 -13.50
CA HIS A 167 2.56 12.37 -13.92
C HIS A 167 1.06 12.68 -13.90
N LEU A 168 0.42 12.44 -12.75
CA LEU A 168 -1.01 12.74 -12.52
C LEU A 168 -1.18 13.72 -11.34
N GLU A 169 -0.62 14.92 -11.44
CA GLU A 169 -0.48 15.88 -10.33
C GLU A 169 -1.79 16.26 -9.62
N ALA A 170 -2.93 16.21 -10.33
CA ALA A 170 -4.23 16.52 -9.75
C ALA A 170 -4.79 15.40 -8.84
N PHE A 171 -4.13 14.24 -8.77
CA PHE A 171 -4.58 13.10 -7.98
C PHE A 171 -4.11 13.20 -6.54
N HIS A 172 -5.04 13.02 -5.60
CA HIS A 172 -4.80 13.15 -4.16
C HIS A 172 -5.22 11.87 -3.43
N PRO A 173 -4.41 11.37 -2.49
CA PRO A 173 -4.73 10.18 -1.71
C PRO A 173 -5.73 10.48 -0.60
N SER A 174 -6.98 10.76 -0.95
CA SER A 174 -8.04 11.00 0.02
C SER A 174 -8.33 9.76 0.87
N HIS A 175 -8.91 9.94 2.06
CA HIS A 175 -9.38 8.82 2.88
C HIS A 175 -10.36 7.90 2.12
N GLY A 176 -11.23 8.49 1.28
CA GLY A 176 -12.12 7.72 0.42
C GLY A 176 -11.37 6.84 -0.59
N TRP A 177 -10.25 7.32 -1.15
CA TRP A 177 -9.42 6.49 -2.01
C TRP A 177 -8.76 5.34 -1.24
N VAL A 178 -8.21 5.61 -0.05
CA VAL A 178 -7.57 4.59 0.80
C VAL A 178 -8.57 3.51 1.22
N ASN A 179 -9.78 3.89 1.62
CA ASN A 179 -10.83 2.93 1.96
C ASN A 179 -11.21 2.07 0.75
N ASN A 180 -11.40 2.68 -0.43
CA ASN A 180 -11.69 1.94 -1.64
C ASN A 180 -10.52 1.04 -2.07
N PHE A 181 -9.26 1.47 -1.86
CA PHE A 181 -8.07 0.65 -2.09
C PHE A 181 -8.08 -0.58 -1.18
N LYS A 182 -8.36 -0.39 0.11
CA LYS A 182 -8.47 -1.49 1.08
C LYS A 182 -9.54 -2.50 0.69
N VAL A 183 -10.72 -2.02 0.30
CA VAL A 183 -11.82 -2.89 -0.17
C VAL A 183 -11.44 -3.63 -1.46
N ARG A 184 -10.86 -2.95 -2.46
CA ARG A 184 -10.45 -3.56 -3.74
C ARG A 184 -9.43 -4.68 -3.57
N HIS A 185 -8.51 -4.52 -2.63
CA HIS A 185 -7.37 -5.42 -2.43
C HIS A 185 -7.51 -6.33 -1.22
N HIS A 186 -8.67 -6.36 -0.57
CA HIS A 186 -8.91 -7.16 0.63
C HIS A 186 -7.90 -6.86 1.76
N VAL A 187 -7.59 -5.58 1.98
CA VAL A 187 -6.70 -5.13 3.04
C VAL A 187 -7.52 -4.69 4.25
N VAL A 188 -7.14 -5.18 5.42
CA VAL A 188 -7.85 -4.95 6.68
C VAL A 188 -6.88 -4.51 7.77
N SER A 189 -7.34 -3.64 8.67
CA SER A 189 -6.61 -3.32 9.89
C SER A 189 -6.80 -4.42 10.91
N ARG A 190 -5.72 -5.05 11.38
CA ARG A 190 -5.77 -6.14 12.36
C ARG A 190 -4.82 -5.89 13.50
N ARG A 191 -5.18 -6.47 14.65
CA ARG A 191 -4.33 -6.45 15.83
C ARG A 191 -3.05 -7.26 15.56
N ILE A 192 -1.91 -6.68 15.92
CA ILE A 192 -0.61 -7.35 15.87
C ILE A 192 -0.62 -8.47 16.90
N THR A 193 -0.16 -9.66 16.49
CA THR A 193 -0.23 -10.88 17.31
C THR A 193 1.13 -11.50 17.55
N ASN A 194 2.09 -11.23 16.67
CA ASN A 194 3.44 -11.77 16.76
C ASN A 194 4.41 -10.64 16.52
N VAL A 195 5.26 -10.35 17.50
CA VAL A 195 6.39 -9.44 17.28
C VAL A 195 7.54 -10.31 16.81
N VAL A 196 8.13 -9.94 15.68
CA VAL A 196 9.29 -10.62 15.10
C VAL A 196 10.45 -9.64 15.01
N THR A 197 11.65 -10.15 15.23
CA THR A 197 12.89 -9.41 15.05
C THR A 197 13.42 -9.59 13.63
N CYS A 198 14.20 -8.63 13.12
CA CYS A 198 14.82 -8.75 11.79
C CYS A 198 15.65 -10.04 11.66
N HIS A 199 16.34 -10.44 12.74
CA HIS A 199 17.12 -11.67 12.79
C HIS A 199 16.27 -12.92 12.53
N GLU A 200 15.04 -12.96 13.06
CA GLU A 200 14.09 -14.07 12.86
C GLU A 200 13.56 -14.14 11.44
N ILE A 201 13.43 -12.99 10.76
CA ILE A 201 12.98 -12.93 9.36
C ILE A 201 14.10 -13.37 8.42
N GLU A 202 15.34 -12.94 8.69
CA GLU A 202 16.48 -13.19 7.81
C GLU A 202 17.01 -14.64 7.88
N ASN A 203 16.97 -15.27 9.06
CA ASN A 203 17.63 -16.57 9.30
C ASN A 203 16.69 -17.63 9.90
N PRO A 204 15.52 -17.91 9.29
CA PRO A 204 14.54 -18.82 9.87
C PRO A 204 15.09 -20.26 10.01
N ASP A 205 15.86 -20.73 9.03
CA ASP A 205 16.41 -22.09 9.02
C ASP A 205 17.51 -22.27 10.08
N GLU A 206 18.35 -21.26 10.28
CA GLU A 206 19.41 -21.30 11.29
C GLU A 206 18.82 -21.31 12.70
N ILE A 207 17.75 -20.55 12.93
CA ILE A 207 17.03 -20.52 14.20
C ILE A 207 16.40 -21.88 14.48
N LEU A 208 15.71 -22.47 13.51
CA LEU A 208 15.12 -23.81 13.66
C LEU A 208 16.18 -24.88 13.94
N LYS A 209 17.33 -24.80 13.28
CA LYS A 209 18.45 -25.71 13.53
C LYS A 209 19.01 -25.52 14.94
N THR A 210 19.28 -24.28 15.32
CA THR A 210 19.82 -23.93 16.65
C THR A 210 18.86 -24.34 17.76
N GLU A 211 17.55 -24.18 17.55
CA GLU A 211 16.52 -24.64 18.47
C GLU A 211 16.55 -26.16 18.65
N ASN A 212 16.62 -26.92 17.55
CA ASN A 212 16.69 -28.37 17.61
C ASN A 212 17.98 -28.86 18.28
N ASP A 213 19.12 -28.28 17.92
CA ASP A 213 20.42 -28.60 18.50
C ASP A 213 20.44 -28.30 20.01
N TYR A 214 19.91 -27.13 20.41
CA TYR A 214 19.76 -26.75 21.81
C TYR A 214 18.87 -27.75 22.56
N ARG A 215 17.71 -28.09 22.01
CA ARG A 215 16.75 -29.01 22.62
C ARG A 215 17.35 -30.39 22.83
N GLU A 216 18.05 -30.93 21.84
CA GLU A 216 18.76 -32.20 21.98
C GLU A 216 19.83 -32.15 23.06
N ASN A 217 20.65 -31.09 23.07
CA ASN A 217 21.72 -30.91 24.06
C ASN A 217 21.15 -30.72 25.47
N PHE A 218 20.03 -30.02 25.60
CA PHE A 218 19.31 -29.85 26.85
C PHE A 218 18.78 -31.19 27.36
N PHE A 219 18.11 -32.01 26.54
CA PHE A 219 17.61 -33.31 27.00
C PHE A 219 18.74 -34.29 27.36
N LYS A 220 19.87 -34.25 26.64
CA LYS A 220 21.07 -35.04 26.96
C LYS A 220 21.70 -34.64 28.30
N SER A 221 21.72 -33.35 28.62
CA SER A 221 22.35 -32.83 29.85
C SER A 221 21.39 -32.88 31.06
N SER A 222 20.13 -32.49 30.87
CA SER A 222 19.11 -32.43 31.93
C SER A 222 18.78 -33.78 32.56
N SER A 223 19.00 -34.90 31.87
CA SER A 223 18.80 -36.25 32.44
C SER A 223 19.67 -36.53 33.68
N HIS A 224 20.76 -35.79 33.86
CA HIS A 224 21.66 -35.92 35.00
C HIS A 224 21.20 -35.13 36.23
N TYR A 225 20.18 -34.30 36.10
CA TYR A 225 19.68 -33.42 37.15
C TYR A 225 18.22 -33.77 37.49
N ARG A 226 17.84 -33.61 38.76
CA ARG A 226 16.42 -33.72 39.12
C ARG A 226 15.70 -32.45 38.65
N PRO A 227 14.41 -32.50 38.29
CA PRO A 227 13.65 -31.32 37.87
C PRO A 227 13.73 -30.15 38.86
N SER A 228 13.82 -30.43 40.17
CA SER A 228 13.96 -29.42 41.23
C SER A 228 15.32 -28.70 41.25
N GLN A 229 16.28 -29.13 40.45
CA GLN A 229 17.63 -28.55 40.34
C GLN A 229 17.81 -27.77 39.02
N ILE A 230 16.79 -27.75 38.17
CA ILE A 230 16.79 -27.02 36.90
C ILE A 230 16.05 -25.70 37.15
N PHE A 231 16.78 -24.59 37.11
CA PHE A 231 16.22 -23.27 37.31
C PHE A 231 16.14 -22.54 35.98
N ASN A 232 15.00 -21.92 35.70
CA ASN A 232 14.89 -20.98 34.59
C ASN A 232 15.45 -19.62 35.05
N THR A 233 16.42 -19.08 34.32
CA THR A 233 17.00 -17.76 34.57
C THR A 233 16.71 -16.84 33.39
N ASP A 234 15.49 -16.88 32.89
CA ASP A 234 15.10 -16.04 31.75
C ASP A 234 14.95 -14.58 32.17
N GLN A 235 15.26 -13.68 31.23
CA GLN A 235 15.05 -12.25 31.40
C GLN A 235 13.69 -11.89 30.83
N VAL A 236 12.95 -11.01 31.54
CA VAL A 236 11.71 -10.45 31.00
C VAL A 236 12.01 -9.18 30.23
N GLY A 237 11.66 -9.16 28.94
CA GLY A 237 11.60 -7.94 28.14
C GLY A 237 10.38 -7.12 28.55
N VAL A 238 10.59 -5.86 28.92
CA VAL A 238 9.51 -4.89 29.11
C VAL A 238 9.55 -3.93 27.94
N GLU A 239 8.48 -3.90 27.15
CA GLU A 239 8.36 -2.97 26.04
C GLU A 239 8.27 -1.53 26.54
N ARG A 240 9.07 -0.65 25.93
CA ARG A 240 9.17 0.78 26.32
C ARG A 240 8.36 1.71 25.41
N GLN A 241 7.88 1.24 24.26
CA GLN A 241 7.28 2.09 23.22
C GLN A 241 5.79 1.82 23.02
N LEU A 242 5.03 2.90 22.84
CA LEU A 242 3.63 2.92 22.43
C LEU A 242 3.58 2.77 20.90
N TYR A 243 3.71 1.55 20.39
CA TYR A 243 3.33 1.30 19.00
C TYR A 243 1.81 1.15 18.88
N SER A 244 1.27 1.50 17.72
CA SER A 244 -0.10 1.12 17.41
C SER A 244 -0.19 -0.40 17.43
N ASN A 245 -1.10 -0.95 18.24
CA ASN A 245 -1.33 -2.40 18.34
C ASN A 245 -1.97 -3.00 17.07
N ARG A 246 -2.13 -2.21 16.01
CA ARG A 246 -2.80 -2.59 14.77
C ARG A 246 -1.95 -2.25 13.56
N THR A 247 -2.04 -3.09 12.54
CA THR A 247 -1.36 -2.90 11.27
C THR A 247 -2.30 -3.29 10.12
N LEU A 248 -2.05 -2.75 8.93
CA LEU A 248 -2.74 -3.17 7.71
C LEU A 248 -2.15 -4.50 7.22
N THR A 249 -3.02 -5.45 6.90
CA THR A 249 -2.63 -6.78 6.42
C THR A 249 -3.70 -7.33 5.47
N MET A 250 -3.39 -8.45 4.82
CA MET A 250 -4.36 -9.14 3.96
C MET A 250 -5.47 -9.80 4.78
N GLU A 251 -6.69 -9.73 4.27
CA GLU A 251 -7.84 -10.45 4.79
C GLU A 251 -7.55 -11.96 4.86
N GLY A 252 -7.93 -12.60 5.97
CA GLY A 252 -7.69 -14.03 6.19
C GLY A 252 -6.26 -14.40 6.61
N GLY A 253 -5.33 -13.45 6.75
CA GLY A 253 -3.98 -13.72 7.27
C GLY A 253 -3.98 -14.38 8.65
N LYS A 254 -3.28 -15.49 8.84
CA LYS A 254 -3.25 -16.21 10.14
C LYS A 254 -2.31 -15.56 11.15
N LYS A 255 -1.18 -15.06 10.67
CA LYS A 255 -0.18 -14.35 11.47
C LYS A 255 -0.18 -12.89 11.05
N VAL A 256 -0.26 -12.01 12.03
CA VAL A 256 -0.17 -10.56 11.85
C VAL A 256 1.06 -10.11 12.62
N PHE A 257 2.03 -9.60 11.87
CA PHE A 257 3.30 -9.07 12.32
C PHE A 257 3.25 -7.55 12.28
#